data_AF-A0A1R3RVS5-F1
#
_entry.id   AF-A0A1R3RVS5-F1
#
_cell.length_a   1.000
_cell.length_b   1.000
_cell.length_c   1.000
_cell.angle_alpha   90.00
_cell.angle_beta   90.00
_cell.angle_gamma   90.00
#
_symmetry.space_group_name_H-M   'P 1'
#
loop_
_entity.id
_entity.type
_entity.pdbx_description
1 polymer ?
#
loop_
_entity_poly.entity_id
_entity_poly.type
_entity_poly.pdbx_seq_one_letter_code
_entity_poly.pdbx_strand_id
1 'polypeptide(L)'
;MELIVNVLLQFLDGMAGNAMHAAELREKASYISASFCVHKNVGRLMAQVTALTKGEELIYSSHRVRGSTEYADTPVCCHGKLLQAIMADYRIKPSIADIEGHPIQLISILDPAIEKVLQGENYFSLHQTLIRAEKKANDDLAKLTKEYGYHYIFRTGLMKYYMTRTVVENISFLRPDYRGDIYRVRAQTCLYDAMEKRLNLNAAEKELIIRAVDCHPEDAHIFWDWLERHRVAYNAMKACIALLRKLECVK
;
A
#
# COMPACT_ATOMS: atom_id res chain seq x y z
N MET A 1 23.48 15.00 4.12
CA MET A 1 22.54 14.20 3.29
C MET A 1 22.79 14.40 1.80
N GLU A 2 23.01 15.63 1.33
CA GLU A 2 23.22 15.94 -0.10
C GLU A 2 24.38 15.16 -0.76
N LEU A 3 25.50 14.96 -0.04
CA LEU A 3 26.62 14.14 -0.50
C LEU A 3 26.20 12.68 -0.77
N ILE A 4 25.38 12.09 0.11
CA ILE A 4 24.90 10.69 -0.03
C ILE A 4 23.98 10.57 -1.24
N VAL A 5 23.08 11.54 -1.42
CA VAL A 5 22.19 11.58 -2.59
C VAL A 5 22.99 11.64 -3.89
N ASN A 6 23.98 12.53 -3.97
CA ASN A 6 24.81 12.68 -5.16
C ASN A 6 25.60 11.39 -5.49
N VAL A 7 26.16 10.74 -4.47
CA VAL A 7 26.87 9.46 -4.65
C VAL A 7 25.94 8.36 -5.16
N LEU A 8 24.73 8.26 -4.60
CA LEU A 8 23.74 7.26 -5.03
C LEU A 8 23.24 7.51 -6.45
N LEU A 9 23.01 8.78 -6.83
CA LEU A 9 22.61 9.13 -8.19
C LEU A 9 23.73 8.85 -9.20
N GLN A 10 24.98 9.21 -8.88
CA GLN A 10 26.15 8.87 -9.72
C GLN A 10 26.30 7.35 -9.90
N PHE A 11 26.06 6.57 -8.85
CA PHE A 11 26.06 5.11 -8.93
C PHE A 11 24.97 4.58 -9.86
N LEU A 12 23.74 5.12 -9.77
CA LEU A 12 22.64 4.75 -10.67
C LEU A 12 22.92 5.14 -12.12
N ASP A 13 23.45 6.34 -12.37
CA ASP A 13 23.80 6.81 -13.70
C ASP A 13 24.91 5.96 -14.33
N GLY A 14 25.92 5.57 -13.53
CA GLY A 14 26.96 4.64 -13.95
C GLY A 14 26.40 3.26 -14.34
N MET A 15 25.45 2.72 -13.57
CA MET A 15 24.78 1.47 -13.92
C MET A 15 23.90 1.61 -15.16
N ALA A 16 23.14 2.70 -15.30
CA ALA A 16 22.27 2.96 -16.44
C ALA A 16 23.07 3.11 -17.75
N GLY A 17 24.21 3.81 -17.69
CA GLY A 17 25.07 4.09 -18.85
C GLY A 17 26.02 2.95 -19.25
N ASN A 18 26.25 1.96 -18.39
CA ASN A 18 27.20 0.88 -18.68
C ASN A 18 26.57 -0.23 -19.54
N ALA A 19 26.92 -0.24 -20.84
CA ALA A 19 26.43 -1.20 -21.83
C ALA A 19 26.73 -2.68 -21.49
N MET A 20 27.67 -2.97 -20.58
CA MET A 20 27.95 -4.33 -20.12
C MET A 20 26.86 -4.91 -19.20
N HIS A 21 25.99 -4.07 -18.65
CA HIS A 21 24.88 -4.51 -17.82
C HIS A 21 23.66 -4.92 -18.65
N ALA A 22 22.92 -5.91 -18.13
CA ALA A 22 21.65 -6.34 -18.70
C ALA A 22 20.67 -5.16 -18.85
N ALA A 23 19.89 -5.16 -19.93
CA ALA A 23 18.96 -4.07 -20.25
C ALA A 23 17.99 -3.76 -19.08
N GLU A 24 17.47 -4.80 -18.44
CA GLU A 24 16.58 -4.68 -17.28
C GLU A 24 17.24 -3.95 -16.10
N LEU A 25 18.52 -4.21 -15.84
CA LEU A 25 19.25 -3.55 -14.75
C LEU A 25 19.44 -2.05 -15.05
N ARG A 26 19.76 -1.72 -16.31
CA ARG A 26 19.92 -0.34 -16.78
C ARG A 26 18.60 0.44 -16.71
N GLU A 27 17.50 -0.20 -17.10
CA GLU A 27 16.17 0.37 -17.01
C GLU A 27 15.75 0.61 -15.55
N LYS A 28 15.96 -0.37 -14.66
CA LYS A 28 15.73 -0.23 -13.22
C LYS A 28 16.53 0.93 -12.62
N ALA A 29 17.80 1.06 -12.96
CA ALA A 29 18.63 2.18 -12.49
C ALA A 29 18.09 3.54 -12.98
N SER A 30 17.76 3.64 -14.26
CA SER A 30 17.20 4.86 -14.87
C SER A 30 15.87 5.26 -14.23
N TYR A 31 14.99 4.27 -13.99
CA TYR A 31 13.69 4.48 -13.35
C TYR A 31 13.85 4.99 -11.91
N ILE A 32 14.78 4.45 -11.12
CA ILE A 32 15.01 4.91 -9.75
C ILE A 32 15.48 6.38 -9.75
N SER A 33 16.43 6.74 -10.62
CA SER A 33 16.88 8.13 -10.77
C SER A 33 15.72 9.07 -11.15
N ALA A 34 14.92 8.70 -12.14
CA ALA A 34 13.76 9.49 -12.58
C ALA A 34 12.69 9.61 -11.48
N SER A 35 12.39 8.51 -10.78
CA SER A 35 11.46 8.48 -9.65
C SER A 35 11.90 9.46 -8.55
N PHE A 36 13.19 9.46 -8.20
CA PHE A 36 13.73 10.34 -7.17
C PHE A 36 13.56 11.82 -7.50
N CYS A 37 13.69 12.22 -8.77
CA CYS A 37 13.44 13.60 -9.20
C CYS A 37 12.02 14.08 -8.88
N VAL A 38 11.05 13.16 -8.82
CA VAL A 38 9.65 13.45 -8.50
C VAL A 38 9.44 13.51 -6.99
N HIS A 39 9.79 12.46 -6.23
CA HIS A 39 9.45 12.38 -4.81
C HIS A 39 10.49 13.01 -3.87
N LYS A 40 11.74 13.18 -4.30
CA LYS A 40 12.87 13.78 -3.52
C LYS A 40 13.06 13.18 -2.12
N ASN A 41 12.69 11.91 -1.97
CA ASN A 41 12.71 11.19 -0.69
C ASN A 41 13.96 10.33 -0.59
N VAL A 42 14.86 10.69 0.33
CA VAL A 42 16.19 10.07 0.48
C VAL A 42 16.07 8.64 1.03
N GLY A 43 15.16 8.39 1.97
CA GLY A 43 14.95 7.05 2.54
C GLY A 43 14.49 6.06 1.47
N ARG A 44 13.56 6.50 0.61
CA ARG A 44 13.11 5.74 -0.55
C ARG A 44 14.24 5.49 -1.55
N LEU A 45 15.04 6.51 -1.89
CA LEU A 45 16.19 6.35 -2.80
C LEU A 45 17.16 5.29 -2.28
N MET A 46 17.56 5.39 -1.01
CA MET A 46 18.45 4.41 -0.38
C MET A 46 17.86 2.99 -0.42
N ALA A 47 16.56 2.87 -0.13
CA ALA A 47 15.88 1.57 -0.09
C ALA A 47 15.77 0.96 -1.49
N GLN A 48 15.48 1.77 -2.52
CA GLN A 48 15.46 1.35 -3.92
C GLN A 48 16.84 0.94 -4.44
N VAL A 49 17.90 1.70 -4.12
CA VAL A 49 19.28 1.32 -4.48
C VAL A 49 19.67 0.01 -3.80
N THR A 50 19.31 -0.18 -2.53
CA THR A 50 19.58 -1.43 -1.80
C THR A 50 18.83 -2.62 -2.40
N ALA A 51 17.58 -2.43 -2.81
CA ALA A 51 16.80 -3.47 -3.47
C ALA A 51 17.38 -3.79 -4.85
N LEU A 52 17.85 -2.79 -5.59
CA LEU A 52 18.51 -2.95 -6.89
C LEU A 52 19.78 -3.79 -6.78
N THR A 53 20.65 -3.50 -5.81
CA THR A 53 21.89 -4.26 -5.60
C THR A 53 21.67 -5.70 -5.15
N LYS A 54 20.51 -5.98 -4.52
CA LYS A 54 20.06 -7.33 -4.18
C LYS A 54 19.36 -8.06 -5.33
N GLY A 55 19.16 -7.41 -6.48
CA GLY A 55 18.44 -7.98 -7.61
C GLY A 55 16.93 -8.08 -7.41
N GLU A 56 16.36 -7.31 -6.47
CA GLU A 56 14.93 -7.29 -6.24
C GLU A 56 14.17 -6.57 -7.38
N GLU A 57 12.87 -6.86 -7.50
CA GLU A 57 12.01 -6.31 -8.54
C GLU A 57 11.39 -4.99 -8.10
N LEU A 58 11.62 -3.93 -8.87
CA LEU A 58 11.30 -2.54 -8.50
C LEU A 58 10.43 -1.81 -9.52
N ILE A 59 10.35 -2.32 -10.74
CA ILE A 59 9.51 -1.79 -11.81
C ILE A 59 8.34 -2.76 -11.99
N TYR A 60 7.13 -2.23 -11.95
CA TYR A 60 5.91 -2.96 -12.28
C TYR A 60 5.30 -2.32 -13.53
N SER A 61 4.78 -3.15 -14.43
CA SER A 61 4.06 -2.66 -15.60
C SER A 61 2.75 -1.98 -15.20
N SER A 62 2.26 -1.07 -16.04
CA SER A 62 0.91 -0.54 -15.88
C SER A 62 -0.11 -1.67 -16.02
N HIS A 63 -1.06 -1.72 -15.09
CA HIS A 63 -2.10 -2.75 -15.04
C HIS A 63 -3.21 -2.52 -16.07
N ARG A 64 -3.17 -1.38 -16.79
CA ARG A 64 -4.10 -1.07 -17.89
C ARG A 64 -3.72 -1.77 -19.20
N VAL A 65 -2.51 -2.34 -19.30
CA VAL A 65 -1.92 -2.79 -20.58
C VAL A 65 -2.35 -4.23 -20.92
N ARG A 66 -3.54 -4.35 -21.51
CA ARG A 66 -3.85 -5.29 -22.62
C ARG A 66 -5.05 -4.73 -23.40
N GLY A 67 -5.07 -4.92 -24.71
CA GLY A 67 -5.91 -4.18 -25.66
C GLY A 67 -7.41 -4.21 -25.41
N SER A 68 -8.11 -3.18 -25.90
CA SER A 68 -9.55 -2.92 -25.77
C SER A 68 -10.49 -4.07 -26.16
N THR A 69 -10.01 -5.07 -26.89
CA THR A 69 -10.80 -6.20 -27.38
C THR A 69 -10.84 -7.39 -26.41
N GLU A 70 -9.90 -7.51 -25.46
CA GLU A 70 -9.88 -8.63 -24.49
C GLU A 70 -10.77 -8.39 -23.25
N TYR A 71 -11.27 -7.16 -23.04
CA TYR A 71 -11.89 -6.76 -21.77
C TYR A 71 -13.41 -6.54 -21.80
N ALA A 72 -14.05 -6.64 -22.96
CA ALA A 72 -15.48 -6.36 -23.11
C ALA A 72 -16.36 -7.30 -22.25
N ASP A 73 -15.89 -8.54 -22.03
CA ASP A 73 -16.61 -9.57 -21.26
C ASP A 73 -16.15 -9.69 -19.80
N THR A 74 -15.30 -8.77 -19.31
CA THR A 74 -14.87 -8.84 -17.92
C THR A 74 -16.00 -8.51 -16.94
N PRO A 75 -16.02 -9.15 -15.75
CA PRO A 75 -16.99 -8.86 -14.70
C PRO A 75 -17.10 -7.36 -14.37
N VAL A 76 -15.98 -6.65 -14.32
CA VAL A 76 -15.93 -5.19 -14.12
C VAL A 76 -16.63 -4.45 -15.26
N CYS A 77 -16.41 -4.83 -16.52
CA CYS A 77 -17.06 -4.19 -17.65
C CYS A 77 -18.57 -4.41 -17.61
N CYS A 78 -19.00 -5.66 -17.37
CA CYS A 78 -20.42 -6.02 -17.31
C CYS A 78 -21.17 -5.32 -16.16
N HIS A 79 -20.52 -5.16 -15.00
CA HIS A 79 -21.15 -4.66 -13.78
C HIS A 79 -20.66 -3.28 -13.32
N GLY A 80 -19.97 -2.54 -14.19
CA GLY A 80 -19.33 -1.26 -13.85
C GLY A 80 -20.27 -0.22 -13.22
N LYS A 81 -21.55 -0.17 -13.64
CA LYS A 81 -22.56 0.72 -13.04
C LYS A 81 -22.83 0.41 -11.56
N LEU A 82 -22.85 -0.87 -11.19
CA LEU A 82 -23.04 -1.29 -9.80
C LEU A 82 -21.80 -0.98 -8.95
N LEU A 83 -20.61 -1.15 -9.53
CA LEU A 83 -19.36 -0.76 -8.88
C LEU A 83 -19.34 0.75 -8.61
N GLN A 84 -19.75 1.57 -9.58
CA GLN A 84 -19.84 3.03 -9.41
C GLN A 84 -20.82 3.42 -8.30
N ALA A 85 -21.97 2.74 -8.16
CA ALA A 85 -22.93 3.00 -7.09
C ALA A 85 -22.32 2.75 -5.71
N ILE A 86 -21.68 1.59 -5.49
CA ILE A 86 -20.96 1.29 -4.24
C ILE A 86 -19.93 2.39 -3.95
N MET A 87 -19.18 2.79 -4.97
CA MET A 87 -18.12 3.78 -4.78
C MET A 87 -18.64 5.18 -4.46
N ALA A 88 -19.81 5.55 -4.97
CA ALA A 88 -20.48 6.78 -4.60
C ALA A 88 -20.88 6.77 -3.11
N ASP A 89 -21.39 5.64 -2.61
CA ASP A 89 -21.74 5.47 -1.19
C ASP A 89 -20.53 5.65 -0.27
N TYR A 90 -19.38 5.10 -0.67
CA TYR A 90 -18.10 5.26 0.03
C TYR A 90 -17.37 6.57 -0.31
N ARG A 91 -17.94 7.44 -1.16
CA ARG A 91 -17.37 8.73 -1.61
C ARG A 91 -15.96 8.61 -2.18
N ILE A 92 -15.68 7.55 -2.93
CA ILE A 92 -14.38 7.32 -3.55
C ILE A 92 -14.24 8.18 -4.81
N LYS A 93 -13.16 8.97 -4.88
CA LYS A 93 -12.80 9.75 -6.07
C LYS A 93 -11.49 9.22 -6.65
N PRO A 94 -11.46 8.76 -7.91
CA PRO A 94 -10.21 8.34 -8.54
C PRO A 94 -9.26 9.52 -8.76
N SER A 95 -7.96 9.26 -8.65
CA SER A 95 -6.92 10.13 -9.22
C SER A 95 -6.66 9.78 -10.68
N ILE A 96 -5.92 10.65 -11.38
CA ILE A 96 -5.47 10.39 -12.76
C ILE A 96 -4.65 9.09 -12.83
N ALA A 97 -3.74 8.88 -11.89
CA ALA A 97 -2.93 7.65 -11.80
C ALA A 97 -3.79 6.39 -11.59
N ASP A 98 -4.93 6.51 -10.91
CA ASP A 98 -5.88 5.40 -10.77
C ASP A 98 -6.64 5.11 -12.07
N ILE A 99 -6.91 6.12 -12.90
CA ILE A 99 -7.57 5.93 -14.19
C ILE A 99 -6.58 5.34 -15.22
N GLU A 100 -5.33 5.78 -15.16
CA GLU A 100 -4.26 5.34 -16.07
C GLU A 100 -3.69 3.96 -15.72
N GLY A 101 -4.05 3.40 -14.57
CA GLY A 101 -3.58 2.08 -14.16
C GLY A 101 -2.11 2.05 -13.75
N HIS A 102 -1.58 3.17 -13.28
CA HIS A 102 -0.20 3.26 -12.81
C HIS A 102 0.06 2.26 -11.68
N PRO A 103 1.29 1.72 -11.58
CA PRO A 103 1.69 0.90 -10.45
C PRO A 103 1.34 1.52 -9.10
N ILE A 104 1.09 0.67 -8.11
CA ILE A 104 0.89 1.11 -6.73
C ILE A 104 2.24 1.55 -6.18
N GLN A 105 2.30 2.81 -5.76
CA GLN A 105 3.41 3.39 -5.02
C GLN A 105 2.85 3.90 -3.69
N LEU A 106 3.21 3.22 -2.59
CA LEU A 106 2.70 3.52 -1.26
C LEU A 106 3.19 4.89 -0.78
N ILE A 107 4.43 5.27 -1.12
CA ILE A 107 4.97 6.59 -0.74
C ILE A 107 4.06 7.77 -1.14
N SER A 108 3.28 7.63 -2.22
CA SER A 108 2.39 8.68 -2.71
C SER A 108 1.24 9.04 -1.76
N ILE A 109 0.91 8.15 -0.82
CA ILE A 109 -0.17 8.35 0.16
C ILE A 109 0.30 8.21 1.61
N LEU A 110 1.62 8.16 1.84
CA LEU A 110 2.19 8.11 3.18
C LEU A 110 1.99 9.48 3.82
N ASP A 111 1.45 9.50 5.04
CA ASP A 111 1.31 10.75 5.79
C ASP A 111 2.71 11.29 6.16
N PRO A 112 3.08 12.51 5.73
CA PRO A 112 4.37 13.09 6.08
C PRO A 112 4.59 13.23 7.60
N ALA A 113 3.53 13.30 8.41
CA ALA A 113 3.64 13.30 9.86
C ALA A 113 4.22 11.97 10.37
N ILE A 114 3.87 10.86 9.73
CA ILE A 114 4.41 9.53 10.07
C ILE A 114 5.91 9.47 9.79
N GLU A 115 6.36 9.98 8.65
CA GLU A 115 7.78 10.04 8.31
C GLU A 115 8.58 10.89 9.29
N LYS A 116 8.04 12.03 9.72
CA LYS A 116 8.71 12.95 10.65
C LYS A 116 8.94 12.37 12.05
N VAL A 117 8.13 11.41 12.46
CA VAL A 117 8.28 10.73 13.76
C VAL A 117 9.43 9.72 13.74
N LEU A 118 9.79 9.20 12.56
CA LEU A 118 10.85 8.22 12.42
C LEU A 118 12.21 8.89 12.18
N GLN A 119 13.25 8.30 12.79
CA GLN A 119 14.63 8.75 12.62
C GLN A 119 15.56 7.57 12.36
N GLY A 120 16.68 7.84 11.69
CA GLY A 120 17.78 6.89 11.51
C GLY A 120 17.35 5.57 10.87
N GLU A 121 17.70 4.46 11.52
CA GLU A 121 17.45 3.09 11.02
C GLU A 121 15.96 2.77 10.88
N ASN A 122 15.10 3.29 11.78
CA ASN A 122 13.66 3.04 11.71
C ASN A 122 13.03 3.71 10.47
N TYR A 123 13.51 4.90 10.11
CA TYR A 123 13.10 5.58 8.89
C TYR A 123 13.47 4.78 7.65
N PHE A 124 14.71 4.30 7.57
CA PHE A 124 15.17 3.47 6.45
C PHE A 124 14.44 2.11 6.39
N SER A 125 14.24 1.46 7.53
CA SER A 125 13.52 0.18 7.64
C SER A 125 12.07 0.29 7.17
N LEU A 126 11.38 1.40 7.49
CA LEU A 126 10.04 1.66 6.98
C LEU A 126 10.06 1.71 5.44
N HIS A 127 10.99 2.44 4.83
CA HIS A 127 11.06 2.54 3.38
C HIS A 127 11.38 1.21 2.69
N GLN A 128 12.23 0.37 3.28
CA GLN A 128 12.44 -0.99 2.80
C GLN A 128 11.15 -1.82 2.86
N THR A 129 10.40 -1.71 3.96
CA THR A 129 9.13 -2.42 4.12
C THR A 129 8.07 -1.90 3.15
N LEU A 130 8.01 -0.59 2.90
CA LEU A 130 7.12 0.00 1.91
C LEU A 130 7.38 -0.53 0.50
N ILE A 131 8.64 -0.66 0.07
CA ILE A 131 8.97 -1.23 -1.25
C ILE A 131 8.50 -2.68 -1.36
N ARG A 132 8.70 -3.49 -0.31
CA ARG A 132 8.22 -4.88 -0.29
C ARG A 132 6.69 -4.97 -0.30
N ALA A 133 6.02 -4.07 0.40
CA ALA A 133 4.57 -3.98 0.40
C ALA A 133 4.02 -3.49 -0.95
N GLU A 134 4.71 -2.55 -1.63
CA GLU A 134 4.42 -2.15 -3.01
C GLU A 134 4.48 -3.32 -3.96
N LYS A 135 5.52 -4.17 -3.85
CA LYS A 135 5.62 -5.41 -4.64
C LYS A 135 4.36 -6.26 -4.50
N LYS A 136 4.04 -6.62 -3.26
CA LYS A 136 2.89 -7.47 -2.98
C LYS A 136 1.56 -6.84 -3.39
N ALA A 137 1.43 -5.52 -3.23
CA ALA A 137 0.26 -4.78 -3.69
C ALA A 137 0.07 -4.84 -5.21
N ASN A 138 1.15 -4.71 -5.98
CA ASN A 138 1.10 -4.81 -7.43
C ASN A 138 0.83 -6.24 -7.89
N ASP A 139 1.39 -7.26 -7.22
CA ASP A 139 1.10 -8.67 -7.49
C ASP A 139 -0.38 -8.99 -7.25
N ASP A 140 -0.96 -8.52 -6.14
CA ASP A 140 -2.37 -8.72 -5.85
C ASP A 140 -3.28 -7.93 -6.80
N LEU A 141 -2.86 -6.73 -7.21
CA LEU A 141 -3.59 -5.95 -8.23
C LEU A 141 -3.61 -6.68 -9.57
N ALA A 142 -2.49 -7.29 -9.97
CA ALA A 142 -2.41 -8.08 -11.19
C ALA A 142 -3.35 -9.30 -11.13
N LYS A 143 -3.45 -9.97 -9.98
CA LYS A 143 -4.40 -11.08 -9.76
C LYS A 143 -5.85 -10.61 -9.90
N LEU A 144 -6.24 -9.53 -9.21
CA LEU A 144 -7.60 -8.99 -9.30
C LEU A 144 -7.94 -8.53 -10.72
N THR A 145 -6.99 -7.90 -11.40
CA THR A 145 -7.15 -7.45 -12.79
C THR A 145 -7.33 -8.62 -13.74
N LYS A 146 -6.61 -9.73 -13.52
CA LYS A 146 -6.76 -10.97 -14.31
C LYS A 146 -8.11 -11.66 -14.04
N GLU A 147 -8.59 -11.63 -12.81
CA GLU A 147 -9.84 -12.30 -12.40
C GLU A 147 -11.07 -11.51 -12.85
N TYR A 148 -11.12 -10.21 -12.54
CA TYR A 148 -12.32 -9.40 -12.70
C TYR A 148 -12.24 -8.34 -13.82
N GLY A 149 -11.06 -8.11 -14.39
CA GLY A 149 -10.78 -6.94 -15.23
C GLY A 149 -10.28 -5.74 -14.41
N TYR A 150 -9.64 -4.77 -15.06
CA TYR A 150 -9.11 -3.61 -14.35
C TYR A 150 -10.24 -2.66 -13.91
N HIS A 151 -10.27 -2.34 -12.62
CA HIS A 151 -11.02 -1.20 -12.10
C HIS A 151 -10.16 -0.42 -11.12
N TYR A 152 -10.25 0.92 -11.18
CA TYR A 152 -9.45 1.83 -10.37
C TYR A 152 -9.63 1.61 -8.85
N ILE A 153 -10.79 1.10 -8.43
CA ILE A 153 -11.06 0.74 -7.03
C ILE A 153 -10.11 -0.33 -6.48
N PHE A 154 -9.67 -1.28 -7.31
CA PHE A 154 -8.72 -2.32 -6.88
C PHE A 154 -7.37 -1.69 -6.54
N ARG A 155 -6.91 -0.76 -7.39
CA ARG A 155 -5.67 -0.02 -7.16
C ARG A 155 -5.76 0.82 -5.88
N THR A 156 -6.76 1.70 -5.76
CA THR A 156 -6.90 2.59 -4.60
C THR A 156 -7.12 1.79 -3.31
N GLY A 157 -7.91 0.71 -3.38
CA GLY A 157 -8.19 -0.17 -2.23
C GLY A 157 -6.95 -0.90 -1.73
N LEU A 158 -6.19 -1.55 -2.61
CA LEU A 158 -4.93 -2.22 -2.25
C LEU A 158 -3.88 -1.23 -1.77
N MET A 159 -3.79 -0.05 -2.39
CA MET A 159 -2.88 1.01 -1.97
C MET A 159 -3.15 1.42 -0.51
N LYS A 160 -4.42 1.68 -0.15
CA LYS A 160 -4.80 2.01 1.24
C LYS A 160 -4.58 0.83 2.20
N TYR A 161 -4.89 -0.39 1.77
CA TYR A 161 -4.67 -1.59 2.59
C TYR A 161 -3.21 -1.78 2.96
N TYR A 162 -2.34 -1.83 1.95
CA TYR A 162 -0.92 -2.07 2.17
C TYR A 162 -0.24 -0.90 2.87
N MET A 163 -0.63 0.36 2.59
CA MET A 163 -0.15 1.51 3.34
C MET A 163 -0.45 1.39 4.84
N THR A 164 -1.73 1.23 5.19
CA THR A 164 -2.13 1.17 6.59
C THR A 164 -1.49 -0.01 7.31
N ARG A 165 -1.45 -1.18 6.66
CA ARG A 165 -0.78 -2.37 7.20
C ARG A 165 0.70 -2.11 7.49
N THR A 166 1.45 -1.57 6.53
CA THR A 166 2.87 -1.28 6.71
C THR A 166 3.12 -0.28 7.83
N VAL A 167 2.30 0.77 7.94
CA VAL A 167 2.40 1.74 9.03
C VAL A 167 2.17 1.06 10.39
N VAL A 168 1.10 0.28 10.54
CA VAL A 168 0.78 -0.39 11.81
C VAL A 168 1.84 -1.41 12.21
N GLU A 169 2.43 -2.14 11.26
CA GLU A 169 3.48 -3.12 11.53
C GLU A 169 4.80 -2.46 11.97
N ASN A 170 5.04 -1.19 11.62
CA ASN A 170 6.31 -0.50 11.90
C ASN A 170 6.22 0.60 12.97
N ILE A 171 5.00 1.01 13.36
CA ILE A 171 4.80 2.17 14.22
C ILE A 171 3.75 1.85 15.29
N SER A 172 4.10 2.12 16.54
CA SER A 172 3.16 2.01 17.67
C SER A 172 2.32 3.29 17.81
N PHE A 173 1.01 3.13 17.78
CA PHE A 173 0.00 4.16 18.08
C PHE A 173 -0.35 4.18 19.57
N LEU A 174 -0.19 3.04 20.25
CA LEU A 174 -0.37 2.97 21.70
C LEU A 174 0.75 3.75 22.39
N ARG A 175 0.44 4.40 23.52
CA ARG A 175 1.45 5.10 24.33
C ARG A 175 2.40 4.10 25.03
N PRO A 176 3.60 4.53 25.46
CA PRO A 176 4.47 3.69 26.30
C PRO A 176 3.74 3.18 27.55
N ASP A 177 3.92 1.90 27.83
CA ASP A 177 3.30 1.18 28.94
C ASP A 177 4.39 0.65 29.88
N TYR A 178 4.11 0.55 31.18
CA TYR A 178 5.06 0.05 32.18
C TYR A 178 5.49 -1.40 31.93
N ARG A 179 4.67 -2.19 31.21
CA ARG A 179 4.97 -3.57 30.78
C ARG A 179 5.96 -3.63 29.61
N GLY A 180 6.32 -2.48 29.05
CA GLY A 180 7.33 -2.33 28.01
C GLY A 180 6.80 -2.43 26.58
N ASP A 181 7.70 -2.13 25.64
CA ASP A 181 7.39 -1.98 24.22
C ASP A 181 6.91 -3.27 23.54
N ILE A 182 7.39 -4.43 23.99
CA ILE A 182 6.95 -5.74 23.46
C ILE A 182 5.45 -5.95 23.69
N TYR A 183 4.99 -5.64 24.91
CA TYR A 183 3.58 -5.75 25.25
C TYR A 183 2.75 -4.78 24.41
N ARG A 184 3.23 -3.54 24.25
CA ARG A 184 2.58 -2.51 23.43
C ARG A 184 2.40 -2.94 21.97
N VAL A 185 3.46 -3.48 21.35
CA VAL A 185 3.39 -4.00 19.97
C VAL A 185 2.41 -5.16 19.89
N ARG A 186 2.43 -6.10 20.85
CA ARG A 186 1.49 -7.23 20.88
C ARG A 186 0.04 -6.76 21.01
N ALA A 187 -0.22 -5.80 21.89
CA ALA A 187 -1.54 -5.23 22.09
C ALA A 187 -2.08 -4.61 20.80
N GLN A 188 -1.28 -3.78 20.13
CA GLN A 188 -1.64 -3.19 18.84
C GLN A 188 -1.91 -4.25 17.77
N THR A 189 -1.06 -5.29 17.68
CA THR A 189 -1.27 -6.41 16.76
C THR A 189 -2.61 -7.10 17.02
N CYS A 190 -2.99 -7.33 18.28
CA CYS A 190 -4.29 -7.90 18.61
C CYS A 190 -5.46 -7.00 18.19
N LEU A 191 -5.36 -5.68 18.43
CA LEU A 191 -6.37 -4.70 18.01
C LEU A 191 -6.52 -4.66 16.48
N TYR A 192 -5.39 -4.72 15.76
CA TYR A 192 -5.35 -4.73 14.31
C TYR A 192 -5.96 -6.02 13.74
N ASP A 193 -5.57 -7.18 14.27
CA ASP A 193 -6.06 -8.50 13.83
C ASP A 193 -7.57 -8.66 14.02
N ALA A 194 -8.11 -8.10 15.11
CA ALA A 194 -9.55 -8.11 15.35
C ALA A 194 -10.31 -7.37 14.24
N MET A 195 -9.78 -6.22 13.82
CA MET A 195 -10.38 -5.40 12.77
C MET A 195 -10.16 -5.98 11.35
N GLU A 196 -9.02 -6.66 11.11
CA GLU A 196 -8.82 -7.42 9.86
C GLU A 196 -9.86 -8.53 9.69
N LYS A 197 -10.20 -9.23 10.79
CA LYS A 197 -11.19 -10.31 10.79
C LYS A 197 -12.63 -9.80 10.67
N ARG A 198 -12.94 -8.64 11.26
CA ARG A 198 -14.26 -8.02 11.22
C ARG A 198 -14.15 -6.54 10.91
N LEU A 199 -14.55 -6.18 9.69
CA LEU A 199 -14.50 -4.81 9.15
C LEU A 199 -15.30 -3.77 9.96
N ASN A 200 -16.33 -4.21 10.69
CA ASN A 200 -17.26 -3.34 11.40
C ASN A 200 -17.52 -3.89 12.80
N LEU A 201 -16.50 -3.87 13.66
CA LEU A 201 -16.68 -4.19 15.07
C LEU A 201 -17.63 -3.16 15.70
N ASN A 202 -18.70 -3.63 16.34
CA ASN A 202 -19.60 -2.75 17.07
C ASN A 202 -18.95 -2.28 18.39
N ALA A 203 -19.57 -1.29 19.05
CA ALA A 203 -19.01 -0.70 20.27
C ALA A 203 -18.79 -1.74 21.39
N ALA A 204 -19.71 -2.69 21.57
CA ALA A 204 -19.56 -3.73 22.59
C ALA A 204 -18.42 -4.70 22.26
N GLU A 205 -18.25 -5.08 20.99
CA GLU A 205 -17.12 -5.92 20.55
C GLU A 205 -15.79 -5.20 20.75
N LYS A 206 -15.71 -3.91 20.39
CA LYS A 206 -14.54 -3.06 20.62
C LYS A 206 -14.16 -3.03 22.10
N GLU A 207 -15.13 -2.79 23.00
CA GLU A 207 -14.90 -2.78 24.45
C GLU A 207 -14.46 -4.14 25.00
N LEU A 208 -15.03 -5.24 24.53
CA LEU A 208 -14.60 -6.58 24.93
C LEU A 208 -13.14 -6.86 24.55
N ILE A 209 -12.73 -6.45 23.34
CA ILE A 209 -11.35 -6.61 22.87
C ILE A 209 -10.40 -5.74 23.70
N ILE A 210 -10.74 -4.48 23.96
CA ILE A 210 -9.92 -3.57 24.77
C ILE A 210 -9.64 -4.19 26.15
N ARG A 211 -10.68 -4.70 26.80
CA ARG A 211 -10.55 -5.38 28.10
C ARG A 211 -9.71 -6.66 28.02
N ALA A 212 -9.87 -7.45 26.95
CA ALA A 212 -9.12 -8.68 26.78
C ALA A 212 -7.62 -8.43 26.47
N VAL A 213 -7.34 -7.36 25.72
CA VAL A 213 -5.97 -6.95 25.41
C VAL A 213 -5.32 -6.26 26.60
N ASP A 214 -6.10 -5.60 27.45
CA ASP A 214 -5.69 -4.83 28.64
C ASP A 214 -4.86 -3.58 28.31
N CYS A 215 -5.26 -2.86 27.27
CA CYS A 215 -4.64 -1.60 26.84
C CYS A 215 -5.50 -0.38 27.21
N HIS A 216 -4.91 0.83 27.13
CA HIS A 216 -5.66 2.07 27.35
C HIS A 216 -6.78 2.23 26.31
N PRO A 217 -8.06 2.35 26.74
CA PRO A 217 -9.19 2.44 25.82
C PRO A 217 -9.07 3.61 24.85
N GLU A 218 -8.58 4.77 25.31
CA GLU A 218 -8.46 5.96 24.47
C GLU A 218 -7.50 5.72 23.28
N ASP A 219 -6.38 5.04 23.52
CA ASP A 219 -5.40 4.75 22.47
C ASP A 219 -5.95 3.74 21.46
N ALA A 220 -6.68 2.73 21.94
CA ALA A 220 -7.33 1.74 21.08
C ALA A 220 -8.39 2.37 20.17
N HIS A 221 -9.21 3.28 20.72
CA HIS A 221 -10.21 4.01 19.95
C HIS A 221 -9.57 4.94 18.92
N ILE A 222 -8.55 5.72 19.29
CA ILE A 222 -7.80 6.57 18.35
C ILE A 222 -7.17 5.74 17.22
N PHE A 223 -6.60 4.58 17.57
CA PHE A 223 -6.00 3.67 16.61
C PHE A 223 -7.02 3.12 15.61
N TRP A 224 -8.18 2.64 16.08
CA TRP A 224 -9.25 2.17 15.20
C TRP A 224 -9.85 3.29 14.35
N ASP A 225 -10.08 4.47 14.91
CA ASP A 225 -10.56 5.65 14.15
C ASP A 225 -9.59 6.07 13.06
N TRP A 226 -8.27 5.99 13.34
CA TRP A 226 -7.25 6.21 12.32
C TRP A 226 -7.35 5.15 11.22
N LEU A 227 -7.43 3.87 11.58
CA LEU A 227 -7.54 2.78 10.63
C LEU A 227 -8.78 2.87 9.73
N GLU A 228 -9.95 3.13 10.29
CA GLU A 228 -11.22 3.24 9.57
C GLU A 228 -11.16 4.37 8.53
N ARG A 229 -10.64 5.55 8.92
CA ARG A 229 -10.45 6.69 8.01
C ARG A 229 -9.49 6.38 6.87
N HIS A 230 -8.43 5.62 7.13
CA HIS A 230 -7.43 5.28 6.12
C HIS A 230 -7.79 4.03 5.31
N ARG A 231 -8.92 3.35 5.59
CA ARG A 231 -9.33 2.11 4.88
C ARG A 231 -10.63 2.21 4.09
N VAL A 232 -11.21 3.40 3.96
CA VAL A 232 -12.48 3.61 3.22
C VAL A 232 -12.46 2.98 1.82
N ALA A 233 -11.39 3.19 1.03
CA ALA A 233 -11.29 2.61 -0.32
C ALA A 233 -11.09 1.08 -0.30
N TYR A 234 -10.40 0.56 0.72
CA TYR A 234 -10.24 -0.89 0.89
C TYR A 234 -11.58 -1.55 1.23
N ASN A 235 -12.41 -0.90 2.06
CA ASN A 235 -13.74 -1.39 2.39
C ASN A 235 -14.66 -1.37 1.16
N ALA A 236 -14.65 -0.27 0.40
CA ALA A 236 -15.35 -0.18 -0.88
C ALA A 236 -14.88 -1.27 -1.87
N MET A 237 -13.57 -1.49 -1.98
CA MET A 237 -12.99 -2.55 -2.81
C MET A 237 -13.50 -3.94 -2.39
N LYS A 238 -13.54 -4.25 -1.09
CA LYS A 238 -14.08 -5.52 -0.60
C LYS A 238 -15.57 -5.68 -0.89
N ALA A 239 -16.37 -4.61 -0.78
CA ALA A 239 -17.77 -4.62 -1.15
C ALA A 239 -17.95 -4.89 -2.66
N CYS A 240 -17.13 -4.25 -3.51
CA CYS A 240 -17.10 -4.50 -4.95
C CYS A 240 -16.73 -5.96 -5.29
N ILE A 241 -15.68 -6.51 -4.68
CA ILE A 241 -15.27 -7.92 -4.89
C ILE A 241 -16.39 -8.87 -4.44
N ALA A 242 -17.01 -8.61 -3.28
CA ALA A 242 -18.11 -9.43 -2.79
C ALA A 242 -19.33 -9.40 -3.73
N LEU A 243 -19.62 -8.25 -4.35
CA LEU A 243 -20.65 -8.13 -5.38
C LEU A 243 -20.28 -8.94 -6.62
N LEU A 244 -19.07 -8.77 -7.16
CA LEU A 244 -18.63 -9.45 -8.38
C LEU A 244 -18.68 -10.98 -8.22
N ARG A 245 -18.18 -11.50 -7.10
CA ARG A 245 -18.27 -12.93 -6.77
C ARG A 245 -19.70 -13.46 -6.73
N LYS A 246 -20.63 -12.69 -6.14
CA LYS A 246 -22.05 -13.07 -6.10
C LYS A 246 -22.66 -13.12 -7.49
N LEU A 247 -22.29 -12.20 -8.38
CA LEU A 247 -22.83 -12.12 -9.74
C LEU A 247 -22.23 -13.17 -10.67
N GLU A 248 -20.98 -13.60 -10.43
CA GLU A 248 -20.37 -14.73 -11.13
C GLU A 248 -21.00 -16.07 -10.78
N CYS A 249 -21.44 -16.28 -9.53
CA CYS A 249 -22.13 -17.51 -9.11
C CYS A 249 -23.55 -17.68 -9.68
N VAL A 250 -24.08 -16.68 -10.38
CA VAL A 250 -25.46 -16.69 -10.95
C VAL A 250 -25.46 -16.99 -12.45
N LYS A 251 -24.27 -17.19 -13.06
CA LYS A 251 -24.13 -17.73 -14.43
C LYS A 251 -24.05 -19.25 -14.40
#